data_AF-A0A2S7VND2-F1
#
_entry.id   AF-A0A2S7VND2-F1
#
_cell.length_a   1.000
_cell.length_b   1.000
_cell.length_c   1.000
_cell.angle_alpha   90.00
_cell.angle_beta   90.00
_cell.angle_gamma   90.00
#
_symmetry.space_group_name_H-M   'P 1'
#
loop_
_entity.id
_entity.type
_entity.pdbx_description
1 polymer ?
#
loop_
_entity_poly.entity_id
_entity_poly.type
_entity_poly.pdbx_seq_one_letter_code
_entity_poly.pdbx_strand_id
1 'polypeptide(L)'
;MISELTLPTGEVLINVPSEPLILMELGLTEEETMACLSAEKEKQQLEEVMNKRKAAYRRESDPLFMEWQFDGTPESEALWKRKVEEIKARYPLPSGDSSS
;
A
#
# COMPACT_ATOMS: atom_id res chain seq x y z
N MET A 1 1.32 8.74 12.42
CA MET A 1 1.58 10.15 12.03
C MET A 1 0.82 10.39 10.76
N ILE A 2 -0.16 11.28 10.80
CA ILE A 2 -0.93 11.71 9.62
C ILE A 2 -0.04 12.67 8.83
N SER A 3 0.18 12.33 7.55
CA SER A 3 1.07 13.13 6.69
C SER A 3 0.50 14.52 6.42
N GLU A 4 -0.81 14.60 6.18
CA GLU A 4 -1.52 15.84 5.86
C GLU A 4 -2.95 15.73 6.42
N LEU A 5 -3.39 16.76 7.15
CA LEU A 5 -4.72 16.85 7.74
C LEU A 5 -5.30 18.24 7.46
N THR A 6 -6.49 18.28 6.87
CA THR A 6 -7.22 19.54 6.66
C THR A 6 -8.27 19.69 7.74
N LEU A 7 -8.14 20.74 8.54
CA LEU A 7 -9.11 21.10 9.58
C LEU A 7 -10.37 21.72 8.97
N PRO A 8 -11.52 21.65 9.68
CA PRO A 8 -12.73 22.36 9.27
C PRO A 8 -12.56 23.89 9.25
N THR A 9 -11.52 24.42 9.90
CA THR A 9 -11.12 25.84 9.83
C THR A 9 -10.48 26.24 8.49
N GLY A 10 -10.13 25.26 7.64
CA GLY A 10 -9.40 25.46 6.38
C GLY A 10 -7.88 25.41 6.53
N GLU A 11 -7.36 25.15 7.73
CA GLU A 11 -5.92 24.99 7.98
C GLU A 11 -5.46 23.59 7.57
N VAL A 12 -4.34 23.52 6.84
CA VAL A 12 -3.69 22.27 6.47
C VAL A 12 -2.48 22.05 7.37
N LEU A 13 -2.52 20.98 8.15
CA LEU A 13 -1.45 20.59 9.05
C LEU A 13 -0.69 19.40 8.47
N ILE A 14 0.64 19.47 8.54
CA ILE A 14 1.54 18.44 8.02
C ILE A 14 2.21 17.76 9.22
N ASN A 15 2.41 16.44 9.14
CA ASN A 15 3.09 15.65 10.17
C ASN A 15 2.38 15.68 11.54
N VAL A 16 1.05 15.56 11.53
CA VAL A 16 0.22 15.56 12.74
C VAL A 16 0.29 14.18 13.41
N PRO A 17 0.44 14.10 14.74
CA PRO A 17 0.33 12.82 15.43
C PRO A 17 -1.07 12.22 15.23
N SER A 18 -1.11 10.91 14.94
CA SER A 18 -2.34 10.14 14.79
C SER A 18 -2.93 9.78 16.16
N GLU A 19 -2.94 10.72 17.10
CA GLU A 19 -3.46 10.56 18.44
C GLU A 19 -4.86 11.20 18.52
N PRO A 20 -5.89 10.47 18.98
CA PRO A 20 -7.25 10.97 19.00
C PRO A 20 -7.39 12.23 19.85
N LEU A 21 -6.64 12.32 20.96
CA LEU A 21 -6.64 13.49 21.84
C LEU A 21 -6.18 14.76 21.11
N ILE A 22 -5.13 14.65 20.28
CA ILE A 22 -4.58 15.79 19.56
C ILE A 22 -5.53 16.22 18.44
N LEU A 23 -6.15 15.26 17.74
CA LEU A 23 -7.14 15.56 16.70
C LEU A 23 -8.38 16.25 17.29
N MET A 24 -8.87 15.79 18.44
CA MET A 24 -9.96 16.46 19.14
C MET A 24 -9.57 17.86 19.65
N GLU A 25 -8.33 18.05 20.10
CA GLU A 25 -7.81 19.36 20.52
C GLU A 25 -7.68 20.35 19.34
N LEU A 26 -7.41 19.84 18.14
CA LEU A 26 -7.40 20.61 16.88
C LEU A 26 -8.82 20.98 16.39
N GLY A 27 -9.86 20.56 17.10
CA GLY A 27 -11.25 20.87 16.79
C GLY A 27 -11.94 19.86 15.87
N LEU A 28 -11.34 18.68 15.64
CA LEU A 28 -12.05 17.58 14.98
C LEU A 28 -13.05 16.93 15.94
N THR A 29 -14.17 16.50 15.40
CA THR A 29 -15.12 15.65 16.11
C THR A 29 -14.54 14.23 16.32
N GLU A 30 -15.15 13.46 17.23
CA GLU A 30 -14.80 12.04 17.41
C GLU A 30 -14.96 11.24 16.09
N GLU A 31 -15.98 11.57 15.29
CA GLU A 31 -16.24 10.92 14.00
C GLU A 31 -15.12 11.20 12.99
N GLU A 32 -14.72 12.47 12.81
CA GLU A 32 -13.63 12.85 11.91
C GLU A 32 -12.29 12.29 12.37
N THR A 33 -12.06 12.29 13.69
CA THR A 33 -10.88 11.69 14.31
C THR A 33 -10.80 10.20 13.98
N MET A 34 -11.89 9.46 14.21
CA MET A 34 -11.91 8.02 13.93
C MET A 34 -11.76 7.72 12.43
N ALA A 35 -12.38 8.53 11.56
CA ALA A 35 -12.26 8.41 10.11
C ALA A 35 -10.82 8.68 9.62
N CYS A 36 -10.14 9.70 10.17
CA CYS A 36 -8.74 9.97 9.84
C CYS A 36 -7.83 8.82 10.29
N LEU A 37 -8.06 8.29 11.50
CA LEU A 37 -7.27 7.17 12.03
C LEU A 37 -7.49 5.89 11.23
N SER A 38 -8.73 5.59 10.82
CA SER A 38 -9.02 4.43 9.97
C SER A 38 -8.36 4.58 8.60
N ALA A 39 -8.50 5.73 7.95
CA ALA A 39 -7.92 5.99 6.64
C ALA A 39 -6.37 5.91 6.67
N GLU A 40 -5.74 6.49 7.69
CA GLU A 40 -4.28 6.40 7.88
C GLU A 40 -3.83 4.96 8.12
N LYS A 41 -4.59 4.20 8.91
CA LYS A 41 -4.30 2.79 9.17
C LYS A 41 -4.44 1.94 7.91
N GLU A 42 -5.49 2.14 7.13
CA GLU A 42 -5.69 1.47 5.84
C GLU A 42 -4.56 1.80 4.86
N LYS A 43 -4.16 3.07 4.79
CA LYS A 43 -3.02 3.51 3.97
C LYS A 43 -1.72 2.83 4.40
N GLN A 44 -1.41 2.80 5.69
CA GLN A 44 -0.23 2.13 6.22
C GLN A 44 -0.23 0.62 5.91
N GLN A 45 -1.38 -0.03 6.07
CA GLN A 45 -1.53 -1.45 5.71
C GLN A 45 -1.32 -1.67 4.22
N LEU A 46 -1.90 -0.81 3.37
CA LEU A 46 -1.71 -0.85 1.92
C LEU A 46 -0.23 -0.66 1.56
N GLU A 47 0.44 0.36 2.12
CA GLU A 47 1.86 0.63 1.89
C GLU A 47 2.74 -0.54 2.34
N GLU A 48 2.44 -1.17 3.48
CA GLU A 48 3.16 -2.34 3.96
C GLU A 48 3.01 -3.53 2.99
N VAL A 49 1.77 -3.83 2.58
CA VAL A 49 1.48 -4.89 1.61
C VAL A 49 2.18 -4.61 0.28
N MET A 50 2.12 -3.36 -0.21
CA MET A 50 2.81 -2.93 -1.42
C MET A 50 4.32 -3.07 -1.31
N ASN A 51 4.92 -2.69 -0.18
CA ASN A 51 6.35 -2.84 0.06
C ASN A 51 6.77 -4.30 0.09
N LYS A 52 6.01 -5.16 0.77
CA LYS A 52 6.23 -6.62 0.78
C LYS A 52 6.13 -7.21 -0.62
N ARG A 53 5.11 -6.81 -1.38
CA ARG A 53 4.90 -7.22 -2.77
C ARG A 53 6.05 -6.77 -3.68
N LYS A 54 6.49 -5.51 -3.58
CA LYS A 54 7.62 -4.96 -4.33
C LYS A 54 8.95 -5.63 -3.96
N ALA A 55 9.15 -5.99 -2.70
CA ALA A 55 10.32 -6.73 -2.25
C ALA A 55 10.33 -8.16 -2.78
N ALA A 56 9.17 -8.84 -2.79
CA ALA A 56 9.02 -10.16 -3.39
C ALA A 56 9.26 -10.12 -4.91
N TYR A 57 8.74 -9.11 -5.61
CA TYR A 57 9.04 -8.93 -7.03
C TYR A 57 10.53 -8.77 -7.28
N ARG A 58 11.20 -7.86 -6.57
CA ARG A 58 12.64 -7.64 -6.70
C ARG A 58 13.49 -8.87 -6.40
N ARG A 59 13.04 -9.72 -5.47
CA ARG A 59 13.81 -10.91 -5.05
C ARG A 59 13.56 -12.13 -5.94
N GLU A 60 12.32 -12.34 -6.36
CA GLU A 60 11.89 -13.61 -6.97
C GLU A 60 11.45 -13.45 -8.43
N SER A 61 10.78 -12.37 -8.78
CA SER A 61 10.20 -12.17 -10.13
C SER A 61 11.14 -11.45 -11.09
N ASP A 62 11.87 -10.44 -10.60
CA ASP A 62 12.86 -9.65 -11.35
C ASP A 62 13.96 -10.51 -12.00
N PRO A 63 14.60 -11.48 -11.29
CA PRO A 63 15.57 -12.36 -11.93
C PRO A 63 14.96 -13.21 -13.05
N LEU A 64 13.74 -13.74 -12.85
CA LEU A 64 13.03 -14.52 -13.88
C LEU A 64 12.67 -13.66 -15.10
N PHE A 65 12.32 -12.39 -14.87
CA PHE A 65 12.08 -11.44 -15.95
C PHE A 65 13.34 -11.17 -16.76
N MET A 66 14.49 -10.99 -16.09
CA MET A 66 15.79 -10.83 -16.77
C MET A 66 16.18 -12.09 -17.56
N GLU A 67 15.97 -13.28 -16.99
CA GLU A 67 16.19 -14.55 -17.70
C GLU A 67 15.29 -14.66 -18.94
N TRP A 68 14.00 -14.32 -18.83
CA TRP A 68 13.10 -14.27 -19.98
C TRP A 68 13.49 -13.21 -21.01
N GLN A 69 13.95 -12.02 -20.60
CA GLN A 69 14.43 -10.99 -21.53
C GLN A 69 15.67 -11.44 -22.30
N PHE A 70 16.48 -12.32 -21.73
CA PHE A 70 17.67 -12.87 -22.36
C PHE A 70 17.37 -14.10 -23.24
N ASP A 71 16.66 -15.09 -22.71
CA ASP A 71 16.35 -16.34 -23.41
C ASP A 71 15.21 -16.18 -24.43
N GLY A 72 14.22 -15.34 -24.14
CA GLY A 72 13.04 -15.12 -24.98
C GLY A 72 12.14 -16.34 -25.16
N THR A 73 12.27 -17.37 -24.31
CA THR A 73 11.50 -18.62 -24.43
C THR A 73 10.12 -18.53 -23.75
N PRO A 74 9.12 -19.27 -24.27
CA PRO A 74 7.79 -19.33 -23.64
C PRO A 74 7.83 -20.01 -22.26
N GLU A 75 8.82 -20.86 -22.00
CA GLU A 75 9.03 -21.51 -20.70
C GLU A 75 9.45 -20.49 -19.63
N SER A 76 10.43 -19.62 -19.93
CA SER A 76 10.87 -18.57 -19.01
C SER A 76 9.77 -17.52 -18.78
N GLU A 77 8.95 -17.21 -19.79
CA GLU A 77 7.77 -16.35 -19.65
C GLU A 77 6.76 -16.96 -18.66
N ALA A 78 6.46 -18.25 -18.81
CA ALA A 78 5.52 -18.95 -17.94
C ALA A 78 6.01 -19.03 -16.50
N LEU A 79 7.32 -19.25 -16.28
CA LEU A 79 7.94 -19.25 -14.96
C LEU A 79 7.82 -17.87 -14.28
N TRP A 80 8.14 -16.79 -15.00
CA TRP A 80 8.00 -15.43 -14.51
C TRP A 80 6.54 -15.11 -14.17
N LYS A 81 5.59 -15.36 -15.09
CA LYS A 81 4.16 -15.11 -14.86
C LYS A 81 3.63 -15.89 -13.67
N ARG A 82 3.96 -17.18 -13.55
CA ARG A 82 3.56 -18.01 -12.40
C ARG A 82 4.07 -17.43 -11.08
N LYS A 83 5.33 -16.96 -11.05
CA LYS A 83 5.90 -16.33 -9.85
C LYS A 83 5.22 -15.00 -9.53
N VAL A 84 4.88 -14.20 -10.54
CA VAL A 84 4.11 -12.97 -10.37
C VAL A 84 2.75 -13.25 -9.74
N GLU A 85 2.03 -14.26 -10.24
CA GLU A 85 0.71 -14.67 -9.70
C GLU A 85 0.81 -15.16 -8.26
N GLU A 86 1.83 -15.97 -7.93
CA GLU A 86 2.11 -16.40 -6.56
C GLU A 86 2.34 -15.21 -5.62
N ILE A 87 3.10 -14.20 -6.06
CA ILE A 87 3.35 -12.98 -5.29
C ILE A 87 2.07 -12.14 -5.15
N LYS A 88 1.23 -12.05 -6.19
CA LYS A 88 -0.07 -11.38 -6.12
C LYS A 88 -1.00 -12.07 -5.11
N ALA A 89 -1.07 -13.40 -5.15
CA ALA A 89 -1.88 -14.18 -4.24
C ALA A 89 -1.40 -14.08 -2.78
N ARG A 90 -0.07 -13.99 -2.57
CA ARG A 90 0.53 -13.85 -1.25
C ARG A 90 0.35 -12.46 -0.61
N TYR A 91 0.24 -11.41 -1.44
CA TYR A 91 0.07 -10.02 -1.01
C TYR A 91 -1.10 -9.36 -1.74
N PRO A 92 -2.35 -9.73 -1.39
CA PRO A 92 -3.54 -9.16 -2.00
C PRO A 92 -3.67 -7.68 -1.64
N LEU A 93 -3.95 -6.82 -2.63
CA LEU A 93 -4.12 -5.39 -2.38
C LEU A 93 -5.51 -5.12 -1.79
N PRO A 94 -5.63 -4.44 -0.64
CA PRO A 94 -6.90 -4.23 0.04
C PRO A 94 -7.91 -3.31 -0.68
N SER A 95 -7.62 -2.79 -1.88
CA SER A 95 -8.51 -1.79 -2.52
C SER A 95 -8.61 -1.86 -4.05
N GLY A 96 -8.21 -2.94 -4.73
CA GLY A 96 -8.28 -2.90 -6.20
C GLY A 96 -7.75 -4.08 -7.00
N ASP A 97 -7.85 -5.31 -6.51
CA ASP A 97 -7.61 -6.50 -7.35
C ASP A 97 -8.70 -7.55 -7.08
N SER A 98 -9.95 -7.09 -6.96
CA SER A 98 -11.14 -7.90 -7.26
C SER A 98 -11.67 -7.47 -8.62
N SER A 99 -10.92 -7.76 -9.68
CA SER A 99 -11.44 -7.71 -11.04
C SER A 99 -11.19 -9.07 -11.65
N SER A 100 -12.18 -9.94 -11.49
CA SER A 100 -12.47 -11.05 -12.38
C SER A 100 -13.84 -10.83 -12.97
#